data_AF-A0A1I3EFA5-F1
#
_entry.id   AF-A0A1I3EFA5-F1
#
_cell.length_a   1.000
_cell.length_b   1.000
_cell.length_c   1.000
_cell.angle_alpha   90.00
_cell.angle_beta   90.00
_cell.angle_gamma   90.00
#
_symmetry.space_group_name_H-M   'P 1'
#
loop_
_entity.id
_entity.type
_entity.pdbx_description
1 polymer ?
#
loop_
_entity_poly.entity_id
_entity_poly.type
_entity_poly.pdbx_seq_one_letter_code
_entity_poly.pdbx_strand_id
1 'polypeptide(L)'
;MAIRYDLWISPDDIERHRAVEADLERYFIERFADYPHIRLFGDDPYDYDAPFNRLYDVLIARANDYCEREWGYVPTPIQLNQAFFRGVAHSNKFLRDSGNDADPDRPDAH
;
A
#
# COMPACT_ATOMS: atom_id res chain seq x y z
N MET A 1 7.13 7.10 26.05
CA MET A 1 6.81 7.04 24.61
C MET A 1 6.07 8.33 24.27
N ALA A 2 6.69 9.27 23.55
CA ALA A 2 5.98 10.47 23.10
C ALA A 2 5.10 10.11 21.88
N ILE A 3 3.91 10.69 21.79
CA ILE A 3 3.10 10.61 20.58
C ILE A 3 3.86 11.37 19.49
N ARG A 4 4.25 10.65 18.42
CA ARG A 4 5.08 11.20 17.34
C ARG A 4 4.30 11.57 16.09
N TYR A 5 3.08 11.07 15.92
CA TYR A 5 2.33 11.21 14.67
C TYR A 5 1.61 12.55 14.59
N ASP A 6 1.85 13.31 13.53
CA ASP A 6 1.23 14.62 13.32
C ASP A 6 -0.30 14.55 13.35
N LEU A 7 -0.90 13.47 12.84
CA LEU A 7 -2.36 13.26 12.91
C LEU A 7 -2.89 13.24 14.35
N TRP A 8 -2.12 12.75 15.30
CA TRP A 8 -2.54 12.69 16.71
C TRP A 8 -2.15 13.95 17.49
N ILE A 9 -1.09 14.63 17.06
CA ILE A 9 -0.63 15.90 17.67
C ILE A 9 -1.56 17.05 17.26
N SER A 10 -1.95 17.09 15.98
CA SER A 10 -2.74 18.17 15.39
C SER A 10 -3.94 17.59 14.62
N PRO A 11 -4.88 16.90 15.26
CA PRO A 11 -5.98 16.20 14.57
C PRO A 11 -6.87 17.12 13.73
N ASP A 12 -6.96 18.39 14.10
CA ASP A 12 -7.80 19.38 13.42
C ASP A 12 -7.18 19.94 12.13
N ASP A 13 -5.89 19.67 11.86
CA ASP A 13 -5.20 20.08 10.62
C ASP A 13 -5.56 19.16 9.43
N ILE A 14 -6.87 19.06 9.16
CA ILE A 14 -7.47 18.15 8.20
C ILE A 14 -6.91 18.39 6.79
N GLU A 15 -6.65 19.64 6.43
CA GLU A 15 -6.11 20.00 5.11
C GLU A 15 -4.71 19.43 4.90
N ARG A 16 -3.80 19.59 5.89
CA ARG A 16 -2.46 19.03 5.81
C ARG A 16 -2.49 17.51 5.77
N HIS A 17 -3.31 16.86 6.61
CA HIS A 17 -3.43 15.40 6.64
C HIS A 17 -3.90 14.84 5.29
N ARG A 18 -4.90 15.47 4.68
CA ARG A 18 -5.40 15.05 3.36
C ARG A 18 -4.38 15.30 2.25
N ALA A 19 -3.67 16.41 2.29
CA ALA A 19 -2.63 16.72 1.30
C ALA A 19 -1.49 15.69 1.35
N VAL A 20 -1.03 15.33 2.55
CA VAL A 20 0.00 14.30 2.74
C VAL A 20 -0.49 12.93 2.27
N GLU A 21 -1.72 12.54 2.59
CA GLU A 21 -2.28 11.26 2.13
C GLU A 21 -2.39 11.17 0.61
N ALA A 22 -2.80 12.24 -0.06
CA ALA A 22 -2.89 12.28 -1.53
C ALA A 22 -1.50 12.22 -2.19
N ASP A 23 -0.50 12.90 -1.60
CA ASP A 23 0.87 12.87 -2.09
C ASP A 23 1.53 11.51 -1.84
N LEU A 24 1.26 10.87 -0.70
CA LEU A 24 1.69 9.49 -0.40
C LEU A 24 1.16 8.49 -1.42
N GLU A 25 -0.13 8.59 -1.78
CA GLU A 25 -0.72 7.72 -2.80
C GLU A 25 0.00 7.87 -4.14
N ARG A 26 0.26 9.11 -4.57
CA ARG A 26 1.04 9.39 -5.78
C ARG A 26 2.46 8.84 -5.69
N TYR A 27 3.13 9.06 -4.56
CA TYR A 27 4.48 8.54 -4.30
C TYR A 27 4.52 7.02 -4.50
N PHE A 28 3.56 6.28 -3.94
CA PHE A 28 3.50 4.84 -4.10
C PHE A 28 3.28 4.43 -5.56
N ILE A 29 2.33 5.05 -6.27
CA ILE A 29 2.08 4.77 -7.69
C ILE A 29 3.34 4.98 -8.54
N GLU A 30 4.03 6.10 -8.31
CA GLU A 30 5.28 6.42 -9.00
C GLU A 30 6.38 5.40 -8.69
N ARG A 31 6.51 4.95 -7.43
CA ARG A 31 7.51 3.94 -7.05
C ARG A 31 7.16 2.55 -7.54
N PHE A 32 5.88 2.18 -7.66
CA PHE A 32 5.49 0.89 -8.23
C PHE A 32 5.95 0.74 -9.68
N ALA A 33 6.07 1.84 -10.42
CA ALA A 33 6.54 1.83 -11.80
C ALA A 33 7.96 1.23 -11.96
N ASP A 34 8.79 1.36 -10.92
CA ASP A 34 10.18 0.89 -10.88
C ASP A 34 10.30 -0.65 -10.70
N TYR A 35 9.19 -1.33 -10.41
CA TYR A 35 9.18 -2.77 -10.14
C TYR A 35 8.56 -3.57 -11.30
N PRO A 36 8.95 -4.85 -11.47
CA PRO A 36 8.25 -5.77 -12.37
C PRO A 36 6.80 -5.98 -11.91
N HIS A 37 5.96 -6.58 -12.76
CA HIS A 37 4.59 -6.93 -12.35
C HIS A 37 4.62 -7.92 -11.18
N ILE A 38 3.82 -7.65 -10.16
CA ILE A 38 3.72 -8.45 -8.93
C ILE A 38 2.38 -9.15 -8.89
N ARG A 39 2.38 -10.45 -8.60
CA ARG A 39 1.16 -11.21 -8.34
C ARG A 39 0.80 -11.07 -6.87
N LEU A 40 -0.44 -10.66 -6.59
CA LEU A 40 -0.92 -10.40 -5.23
C LEU A 40 -1.29 -11.66 -4.45
N PHE A 41 -1.43 -12.79 -5.15
CA PHE A 41 -1.81 -14.07 -4.56
C PHE A 41 -0.90 -15.16 -5.13
N GLY A 42 -0.16 -15.83 -4.26
CA GLY A 42 0.60 -17.04 -4.55
C GLY A 42 0.13 -18.17 -3.61
N ASP A 43 0.62 -19.38 -3.85
CA ASP A 43 0.10 -20.61 -3.22
C ASP A 43 0.33 -20.70 -1.69
N ASP A 44 1.23 -19.89 -1.10
CA ASP A 44 1.58 -19.97 0.32
C ASP A 44 1.32 -18.64 1.08
N PRO A 45 0.32 -18.59 1.99
CA PRO A 45 0.05 -17.43 2.83
C PRO A 45 1.11 -17.17 3.91
N TYR A 46 2.05 -18.10 4.13
CA TYR A 46 3.16 -17.96 5.07
C TYR A 46 4.49 -17.62 4.38
N ASP A 47 4.50 -17.35 3.08
CA ASP A 47 5.68 -16.87 2.37
C ASP A 47 5.94 -15.39 2.70
N TYR A 48 6.60 -15.15 3.83
CA TYR A 48 7.04 -13.82 4.24
C TYR A 48 8.08 -13.23 3.27
N ASP A 49 8.74 -14.06 2.45
CA ASP A 49 9.67 -13.63 1.41
C ASP A 49 8.97 -13.40 0.06
N ALA A 50 7.65 -13.48 -0.01
CA ALA A 50 6.90 -13.17 -1.22
C ALA A 50 7.31 -11.78 -1.76
N PRO A 51 7.45 -11.59 -3.09
CA PRO A 51 7.86 -10.32 -3.66
C PRO A 51 7.00 -9.13 -3.20
N PHE A 52 5.72 -9.35 -2.93
CA PHE A 52 4.82 -8.35 -2.39
C PHE A 52 5.20 -7.92 -0.97
N ASN A 53 5.50 -8.87 -0.06
CA ASN A 53 5.84 -8.58 1.34
C ASN A 53 7.16 -7.81 1.44
N ARG A 54 8.18 -8.25 0.70
CA ARG A 54 9.46 -7.53 0.61
C ARG A 54 9.31 -6.13 0.02
N LEU A 55 8.45 -5.97 -0.99
CA LEU A 55 8.15 -4.66 -1.56
C LEU A 55 7.46 -3.76 -0.54
N TYR A 56 6.44 -4.28 0.15
CA TYR A 56 5.66 -3.56 1.14
C TYR A 56 6.57 -2.99 2.23
N ASP A 57 7.41 -3.82 2.86
CA ASP A 57 8.29 -3.38 3.94
C ASP A 57 9.24 -2.25 3.50
N VAL A 58 9.85 -2.42 2.31
CA VAL A 58 10.80 -1.45 1.76
C VAL A 58 10.11 -0.13 1.41
N LEU A 59 8.93 -0.17 0.79
CA LEU A 59 8.23 1.04 0.36
C LEU A 59 7.59 1.79 1.52
N ILE A 60 7.08 1.08 2.54
CA ILE A 60 6.55 1.72 3.75
C ILE A 60 7.65 2.50 4.48
N ALA A 61 8.83 1.90 4.66
CA ALA A 61 9.97 2.58 5.27
C ALA A 61 10.38 3.84 4.49
N ARG A 62 10.52 3.72 3.15
CA ARG A 62 10.89 4.84 2.29
C ARG A 62 9.82 5.95 2.24
N ALA A 63 8.55 5.59 2.31
CA ALA A 63 7.45 6.55 2.34
C ALA A 63 7.43 7.33 3.66
N ASN A 64 7.74 6.68 4.79
CA ASN A 64 7.91 7.38 6.06
C ASN A 64 9.05 8.41 5.98
N ASP A 65 10.23 7.99 5.49
CA ASP A 65 11.38 8.89 5.33
C ASP A 65 11.09 10.04 4.35
N TYR A 66 10.31 9.77 3.30
CA TYR A 66 9.86 10.78 2.34
C TYR A 66 8.95 11.83 3.00
N CYS A 67 7.96 11.40 3.79
CA CYS A 67 7.08 12.34 4.50
C CYS A 67 7.84 13.20 5.50
N GLU A 68 8.78 12.62 6.25
CA GLU A 68 9.59 13.37 7.20
C GLU A 68 10.45 14.41 6.47
N ARG A 69 11.04 14.07 5.31
CA ARG A 69 11.91 14.97 4.54
C ARG A 69 11.16 16.07 3.79
N GLU A 70 10.12 15.72 3.04
CA GLU A 70 9.44 16.68 2.14
C GLU A 70 8.37 17.49 2.87
N TRP A 71 7.66 16.87 3.81
CA TRP A 71 6.51 17.48 4.49
C TRP A 71 6.78 17.89 5.93
N GLY A 72 7.94 17.49 6.49
CA GLY A 72 8.19 17.62 7.92
C GLY A 72 7.07 16.98 8.75
N TYR A 73 6.56 15.84 8.27
CA TYR A 73 5.34 15.20 8.75
C TYR A 73 5.63 13.74 9.08
N VAL A 74 5.21 13.29 10.25
CA VAL A 74 5.34 11.89 10.70
C VAL A 74 3.98 11.20 10.53
N PRO A 75 3.78 10.42 9.46
CA PRO A 75 2.50 9.77 9.19
C PRO A 75 2.24 8.62 10.16
N THR A 76 0.96 8.37 10.42
CA THR A 76 0.58 7.16 11.16
C THR A 76 0.77 5.91 10.31
N PRO A 77 0.97 4.73 10.94
CA PRO A 77 0.98 3.46 10.23
C PRO A 77 -0.31 3.22 9.43
N ILE A 78 -1.45 3.74 9.88
CA ILE A 78 -2.74 3.63 9.19
C ILE A 78 -2.73 4.45 7.91
N GLN A 79 -2.24 5.70 7.94
CA GLN A 79 -2.14 6.55 6.74
C GLN A 79 -1.23 5.94 5.69
N LEU A 80 -0.06 5.44 6.10
CA LEU A 80 0.88 4.75 5.21
C LEU A 80 0.24 3.52 4.57
N ASN A 81 -0.43 2.68 5.36
CA ASN A 81 -1.12 1.49 4.85
C ASN A 81 -2.23 1.85 3.87
N GLN A 82 -3.10 2.78 4.23
CA GLN A 82 -4.22 3.19 3.38
C GLN A 82 -3.72 3.75 2.05
N ALA A 83 -2.73 4.65 2.08
CA ALA A 83 -2.15 5.20 0.86
C ALA A 83 -1.47 4.13 0.00
N PHE A 84 -0.74 3.18 0.61
CA PHE A 84 -0.13 2.07 -0.10
C PHE A 84 -1.16 1.22 -0.83
N PHE A 85 -2.21 0.76 -0.13
CA PHE A 85 -3.24 -0.10 -0.73
C PHE A 85 -4.13 0.64 -1.74
N ARG A 86 -4.39 1.94 -1.54
CA ARG A 86 -5.02 2.78 -2.58
C ARG A 86 -4.15 2.83 -3.83
N GLY A 87 -2.85 3.05 -3.67
CA GLY A 87 -1.91 3.01 -4.78
C GLY A 87 -1.86 1.65 -5.48
N VAL A 88 -1.89 0.54 -4.74
CA VAL A 88 -1.96 -0.83 -5.30
C VAL A 88 -3.21 -0.99 -6.16
N ALA A 89 -4.37 -0.52 -5.69
CA ALA A 89 -5.63 -0.60 -6.42
C ALA A 89 -5.65 0.26 -7.70
N HIS A 90 -4.91 1.37 -7.72
CA HIS A 90 -4.80 2.27 -8.87
C HIS A 90 -3.62 1.94 -9.81
N SER A 91 -2.77 0.97 -9.46
CA SER A 91 -1.60 0.60 -10.25
C SER A 91 -1.85 -0.62 -11.13
N ASN A 92 -1.40 -0.56 -12.38
CA ASN A 92 -1.45 -1.70 -13.32
C ASN A 92 -0.36 -2.75 -13.06
N LYS A 93 0.51 -2.54 -12.07
CA LYS A 93 1.62 -3.45 -11.74
C LYS A 93 1.19 -4.67 -10.94
N PHE A 94 0.03 -4.61 -10.30
CA PHE A 94 -0.45 -5.68 -9.42
C PHE A 94 -1.50 -6.53 -10.13
N LEU A 95 -1.12 -7.76 -10.43
CA LEU A 95 -1.99 -8.73 -11.08
C LEU A 95 -2.71 -9.56 -10.01
N ARG A 96 -4.03 -9.57 -10.08
CA ARG A 96 -4.86 -10.56 -9.37
C ARG A 96 -4.89 -11.82 -10.23
N ASP A 97 -4.68 -12.98 -9.63
CA ASP A 97 -4.80 -14.22 -10.37
C ASP A 97 -6.29 -14.43 -10.72
N SER A 98 -6.58 -14.61 -12.01
CA SER A 98 -7.94 -14.75 -12.55
C SER A 98 -8.56 -16.12 -12.25
N GLY A 99 -7.87 -16.97 -11.49
CA GLY A 99 -8.12 -18.41 -11.43
C GLY A 99 -9.01 -18.93 -10.31
N ASN A 100 -9.58 -18.09 -9.44
CA ASN A 100 -10.41 -18.59 -8.34
C ASN A 100 -11.57 -17.68 -7.92
N ASP A 101 -12.09 -16.85 -8.82
CA ASP A 101 -13.50 -16.49 -8.72
C ASP A 101 -14.27 -17.78 -9.03
N ALA A 102 -14.64 -18.49 -7.97
CA ALA A 102 -15.46 -19.68 -8.00
C ALA A 102 -16.70 -19.41 -8.88
N ASP A 103 -16.67 -19.92 -10.12
CA ASP A 103 -17.84 -20.04 -10.97
C ASP A 103 -18.75 -21.10 -10.32
N PRO A 104 -19.92 -20.72 -9.77
CA PRO A 104 -20.81 -21.66 -9.11
C PRO A 104 -21.65 -22.46 -10.10
N ASP A 105 -21.43 -22.31 -11.42
CA ASP A 105 -22.31 -22.87 -12.46
C ASP A 105 -21.59 -23.81 -13.43
N ARG A 106 -20.77 -24.72 -12.89
CA ARG A 106 -20.25 -25.85 -13.68
C ARG A 106 -21.28 -26.99 -13.63
N PRO A 107 -22.08 -27.25 -14.68
CA PRO A 107 -22.98 -28.39 -14.68
C PRO A 107 -22.14 -29.67 -14.67
N ASP A 108 -22.35 -30.48 -13.63
CA ASP A 108 -21.75 -31.81 -13.49
C ASP A 108 -22.06 -32.64 -14.74
N ALA A 109 -21.02 -32.97 -15.49
CA ALA A 109 -21.08 -33.99 -16.51
C ALA A 109 -20.90 -35.36 -15.83
N HIS A 110 -22.00 -36.10 -15.69
CA HIS A 110 -21.96 -37.55 -15.60
C HIS A 110 -23.26 -38.20 -16.10
#